data_AF-A0A1L9BDE1-F1
#
_entry.id   AF-A0A1L9BDE1-F1
#
_cell.length_a   1.000
_cell.length_b   1.000
_cell.length_c   1.000
_cell.angle_alpha   90.00
_cell.angle_beta   90.00
_cell.angle_gamma   90.00
#
_symmetry.space_group_name_H-M   'P 1'
#
loop_
_entity.id
_entity.type
_entity.pdbx_description
1 polymer ?
#
loop_
_entity_poly.entity_id
_entity_poly.type
_entity_poly.pdbx_seq_one_letter_code
_entity_poly.pdbx_strand_id
1 'polypeptide(L)' 'MLLTYALPVLPLLIAWDGAVSNARTYTEEDLRELLAGLEAPDYRWEITRPRAPGAPATMLTLVGLPRRPEA' A
#
# COMPACT_ATOMS: atom_id res chain seq x y z
N MET A 1 -31.29 -0.91 20.29
CA MET A 1 -30.54 -1.47 21.45
C MET A 1 -29.94 -2.84 21.14
N LEU A 2 -30.67 -3.83 20.60
CA LEU A 2 -30.13 -5.17 20.31
C LEU A 2 -28.96 -5.18 19.29
N LEU A 3 -29.06 -4.45 18.17
CA LEU A 3 -27.99 -4.37 17.15
C LEU A 3 -26.78 -3.49 17.55
N THR A 4 -26.91 -2.73 18.62
CA THR A 4 -25.83 -1.86 19.14
C THR A 4 -25.08 -2.52 20.30
N TYR A 5 -25.75 -3.41 21.05
CA TYR A 5 -25.21 -4.00 22.28
C TYR A 5 -25.17 -5.55 22.31
N ALA A 6 -26.04 -6.26 21.58
CA ALA A 6 -26.10 -7.73 21.63
C ALA A 6 -25.48 -8.41 20.39
N LEU A 7 -25.53 -7.78 19.23
CA LEU A 7 -24.85 -8.27 18.03
C LEU A 7 -24.10 -7.11 17.38
N PRO A 8 -22.77 -6.98 17.59
CA PRO A 8 -21.99 -5.91 16.98
C PRO A 8 -21.73 -6.25 15.51
N VAL A 9 -22.75 -6.09 14.66
CA VAL A 9 -22.65 -6.30 13.20
C VAL A 9 -21.69 -5.28 12.58
N LEU A 10 -21.64 -4.07 13.13
CA LEU A 10 -20.83 -2.97 12.60
C LEU A 10 -19.32 -3.29 12.57
N PRO A 11 -18.68 -3.79 13.66
CA PRO A 11 -17.29 -4.23 13.60
C PRO A 11 -16.98 -5.26 12.51
N LEU A 12 -17.87 -6.22 12.26
CA LEU A 12 -17.68 -7.23 11.22
C LEU A 12 -17.73 -6.61 9.82
N LEU A 13 -18.69 -5.73 9.57
CA LEU A 13 -18.82 -5.03 8.29
C LEU A 13 -17.62 -4.11 8.03
N ILE A 14 -17.15 -3.38 9.04
CA ILE A 14 -15.98 -2.50 8.94
C ILE A 14 -14.71 -3.33 8.71
N ALA A 15 -14.54 -4.44 9.41
CA ALA A 15 -13.39 -5.33 9.22
C ALA A 15 -13.38 -5.95 7.82
N TRP A 16 -14.55 -6.40 7.33
CA TRP A 16 -14.71 -6.92 5.98
C TRP A 16 -14.39 -5.87 4.92
N ASP A 17 -14.96 -4.67 5.03
CA ASP A 17 -14.72 -3.57 4.09
C ASP A 17 -13.24 -3.17 4.05
N GLY A 18 -12.59 -3.11 5.21
CA GLY A 18 -11.15 -2.89 5.34
C GLY A 18 -10.32 -4.01 4.70
N ALA A 19 -10.69 -5.27 4.91
CA ALA A 19 -9.98 -6.42 4.34
C ALA A 19 -10.11 -6.46 2.81
N VAL A 20 -11.31 -6.26 2.26
CA VAL A 20 -11.55 -6.23 0.81
C VAL A 20 -10.86 -5.03 0.15
N SER A 21 -10.78 -3.90 0.84
CA SER A 21 -10.03 -2.74 0.35
C SER A 21 -8.52 -2.99 0.31
N ASN A 22 -7.95 -3.65 1.32
CA ASN A 22 -6.54 -4.06 1.30
C ASN A 22 -6.25 -5.13 0.24
N ALA A 23 -7.17 -6.08 0.01
CA ALA A 23 -7.00 -7.11 -1.00
C ALA A 23 -6.92 -6.56 -2.44
N ARG A 24 -7.38 -5.33 -2.68
CA ARG A 24 -7.27 -4.64 -3.98
C ARG A 24 -5.97 -3.86 -4.13
N THR A 25 -5.12 -3.81 -3.12
CA THR A 25 -3.83 -3.11 -3.19
C THR A 25 -2.76 -4.00 -3.82
N TYR A 26 -1.84 -3.39 -4.55
CA TYR A 26 -0.73 -4.10 -5.16
C TYR A 26 0.24 -4.63 -4.09
N THR A 27 0.80 -5.80 -4.36
CA THR A 27 2.00 -6.28 -3.68
C THR A 27 3.24 -5.63 -4.27
N GLU A 28 4.37 -5.75 -3.58
CA GLU A 28 5.66 -5.28 -4.11
C GLU A 28 6.10 -6.06 -5.34
N GLU A 29 5.70 -7.33 -5.45
CA GLU A 29 5.96 -8.16 -6.63
C GLU A 29 5.16 -7.63 -7.83
N ASP A 30 3.88 -7.32 -7.64
CA ASP A 30 3.05 -6.70 -8.67
C ASP A 30 3.65 -5.35 -9.12
N LEU A 31 4.12 -4.52 -8.18
CA LEU A 31 4.76 -3.25 -8.53
C LEU A 31 6.07 -3.46 -9.31
N ARG A 32 6.88 -4.47 -8.96
CA ARG A 32 8.10 -4.80 -9.72
C ARG A 32 7.76 -5.27 -11.13
N GLU A 33 6.72 -6.08 -11.28
CA GLU A 33 6.24 -6.53 -12.58
C GLU A 33 5.76 -5.35 -13.44
N LEU A 34 4.97 -4.44 -12.85
CA LEU A 34 4.52 -3.22 -13.53
C LEU A 34 5.67 -2.30 -13.97
N LEU A 35 6.79 -2.31 -13.25
CA LEU A 35 7.97 -1.50 -13.55
C LEU A 35 8.93 -2.17 -14.54
N ALA A 36 8.76 -3.45 -14.83
CA ALA A 36 9.64 -4.18 -15.74
C ALA A 36 9.59 -3.55 -17.14
N GLY A 37 10.74 -3.08 -17.65
CA GLY A 37 10.83 -2.40 -18.94
C GLY A 37 10.58 -0.89 -18.89
N LEU A 38 10.31 -0.32 -17.70
CA LEU A 38 10.19 1.13 -17.47
C LEU A 38 11.48 1.73 -16.89
N GLU A 39 12.61 1.04 -17.02
CA GLU A 39 13.92 1.56 -16.61
C GLU A 39 14.34 2.70 -17.55
N ALA A 40 14.70 3.83 -16.96
CA ALA A 40 15.21 4.99 -17.70
C ALA A 40 16.57 5.43 -17.12
N PRO A 41 17.51 5.90 -17.95
CA PRO A 41 18.83 6.34 -17.47
C PRO A 41 18.75 7.55 -16.52
N ASP A 42 17.73 8.39 -16.71
CA ASP A 42 17.54 9.64 -15.96
C ASP A 42 16.58 9.49 -14.77
N TYR A 43 16.10 8.27 -14.51
CA TYR A 43 15.08 8.06 -13.49
C TYR A 43 15.27 6.73 -12.77
N ARG A 44 15.02 6.72 -11.46
CA ARG A 44 15.03 5.51 -10.64
C ARG A 44 13.70 5.36 -9.91
N TRP A 45 13.23 4.12 -9.86
CA TRP A 45 12.04 3.76 -9.10
C TRP A 45 12.46 3.19 -7.74
N GLU A 46 11.82 3.67 -6.68
CA GLU A 46 12.06 3.26 -5.31
C GLU A 46 10.76 2.74 -4.71
N ILE A 47 10.72 1.44 -4.38
CA ILE A 47 9.60 0.82 -3.68
C ILE A 47 9.97 0.71 -2.20
N THR A 48 9.16 1.30 -1.32
CA THR A 48 9.36 1.28 0.12
C THR A 48 8.11 0.83 0.84
N ARG A 49 8.31 0.30 2.05
CA ARG A 49 7.24 -0.09 2.97
C ARG A 49 7.43 0.60 4.32
N PRO A 50 7.34 1.94 4.38
CA PRO A 50 7.53 2.65 5.64
C PRO A 50 6.46 2.25 6.65
N ARG A 51 6.91 1.94 7.87
CA ARG A 51 6.04 1.82 9.04
C ARG A 51 6.25 3.04 9.92
N ALA A 52 5.29 3.97 9.93
CA ALA A 52 5.36 5.11 10.82
C ALA A 52 5.16 4.66 12.29
N PRO A 53 5.82 5.31 13.26
CA PRO A 53 5.59 5.05 14.68
C PRO A 53 4.10 5.20 15.03
N GLY A 54 3.49 4.15 15.58
CA GLY A 54 2.07 4.13 15.93
C GLY A 54 1.10 3.83 14.77
N ALA A 55 1.59 3.63 13.53
CA ALA A 55 0.73 3.26 12.43
C ALA A 55 0.22 1.82 12.57
N PRO A 56 -1.10 1.59 12.36
CA PRO A 56 -1.71 0.27 12.49
C PRO A 56 -1.31 -0.69 11.36
N ALA A 57 -0.84 -0.17 10.23
CA ALA A 57 -0.45 -0.95 9.06
C ALA A 57 0.74 -0.32 8.34
N THR A 58 1.46 -1.14 7.58
CA THR A 58 2.53 -0.70 6.69
C THR A 58 1.94 -0.30 5.35
N MET A 59 2.38 0.82 4.79
CA MET A 59 1.89 1.31 3.51
C MET A 59 2.95 1.08 2.43
N LEU A 60 2.59 0.39 1.35
CA LEU A 60 3.46 0.19 0.20
C LEU A 60 3.47 1.47 -0.64
N THR A 61 4.67 2.01 -0.88
CA THR A 61 4.86 3.26 -1.60
C THR A 61 5.82 3.03 -2.76
N LEU A 62 5.48 3.58 -3.93
CA LEU A 62 6.36 3.66 -5.10
C LEU A 62 6.65 5.13 -5.39
N VAL A 63 7.92 5.49 -5.39
CA VAL A 63 8.39 6.84 -5.73
C VAL A 63 9.32 6.76 -6.91
N GLY A 64 9.12 7.66 -7.85
CA GLY A 64 10.05 7.89 -8.93
C GLY A 64 10.95 9.10 -8.66
N LEU A 65 12.26 8.94 -8.78
CA LEU A 65 13.25 9.99 -8.51
C LEU A 65 14.14 10.22 -9.72
N PRO A 66 14.45 11.47 -10.08
CA PRO A 66 15.43 11.74 -11.12
C PRO A 66 16.81 11.24 -10.68
N ARG A 67 17.53 10.57 -11.59
CA ARG A 67 18.95 10.34 -11.44
C ARG A 67 19.67 11.64 -11.76
N ARG A 68 20.42 12.17 -10.79
CA ARG A 68 21.33 13.28 -11.07
C ARG A 68 22.39 12.77 -12.05
N PRO A 69 22.67 13.47 -13.15
CA PRO A 69 23.82 13.14 -13.98
C PRO A 69 25.09 13.29 -13.12
N GLU A 70 25.93 12.25 -13.09
CA GLU A 70 27.29 12.38 -12.57
C GLU A 70 27.99 13.44 -13.42
N ALA A 71 28.46 14.50 -12.76
CA ALA A 71 29.21 15.59 -13.35
C ALA A 71 30.71 15.28 -13.28
#